data_AF-A0A511NJ29-F1
#
_entry.id   AF-A0A511NJ29-F1
#
_cell.length_a   1.000
_cell.length_b   1.000
_cell.length_c   1.000
_cell.angle_alpha   90.00
_cell.angle_beta   90.00
_cell.angle_gamma   90.00
#
_symmetry.space_group_name_H-M   'P 1'
#
loop_
_entity.id
_entity.type
_entity.pdbx_description
1 polymer ?
#
loop_
_entity_poly.entity_id
_entity_poly.type
_entity_poly.pdbx_seq_one_letter_code
_entity_poly.pdbx_strand_id
1 'polypeptide(L)'
;MPVYFGCESLTENKELVSCLNKNLNQDVQTQIAFFSNIADYLHIETVQSKLGFTITKEGNFSNLTTDGANPIFNSVAMSSLVLLQNKMERAKLKIEPAKDEQNKAMDVNLNLPLRYEAAEKDNDFENFPSSNRVLFTLKTDEETIEVRIDKDYNIKTYGKTGNREYYLGRFSNLFEMASVDPYATAFEAAFKSGVIDITKGKIEEKEYKLQIKHFFENDPSVQVLITVVREENGTWAEYYEYKTKKEFNQSKFAPLTYR
;
A
#
# COMPACT_ATOMS: atom_id res chain seq x y z
N MET A 1 -27.14 8.81 -13.77
CA MET A 1 -25.81 8.20 -13.56
C MET A 1 -24.75 9.29 -13.69
N PRO A 2 -23.65 9.30 -12.91
CA PRO A 2 -22.54 10.22 -13.17
C PRO A 2 -21.92 9.94 -14.53
N VAL A 3 -21.44 10.98 -15.22
CA VAL A 3 -20.74 10.83 -16.50
C VAL A 3 -19.25 10.91 -16.24
N TYR A 4 -18.60 9.76 -16.29
CA TYR A 4 -17.16 9.63 -16.12
C TYR A 4 -16.42 9.99 -17.41
N PHE A 5 -15.13 10.30 -17.30
CA PHE A 5 -14.32 10.72 -18.45
C PHE A 5 -14.34 9.66 -19.57
N GLY A 6 -14.59 10.11 -20.79
CA GLY A 6 -14.72 9.24 -21.97
C GLY A 6 -16.11 8.63 -22.17
N CYS A 7 -17.11 9.02 -21.36
CA CYS A 7 -18.49 8.58 -21.46
C CYS A 7 -19.47 9.68 -21.92
N GLU A 8 -18.97 10.86 -22.32
CA GLU A 8 -19.74 12.09 -22.54
C GLU A 8 -20.70 12.00 -23.73
N SER A 9 -20.45 11.10 -24.68
CA SER A 9 -21.33 10.88 -25.83
C SER A 9 -22.53 9.97 -25.53
N LEU A 10 -22.56 9.33 -24.36
CA LEU A 10 -23.58 8.36 -23.98
C LEU A 10 -24.73 9.05 -23.25
N THR A 11 -25.95 8.62 -23.55
CA THR A 11 -27.17 9.20 -22.94
C THR A 11 -28.00 8.15 -22.19
N GLU A 12 -27.86 6.87 -22.55
CA GLU A 12 -28.56 5.79 -21.88
C GLU A 12 -27.87 5.39 -20.57
N ASN A 13 -28.65 5.32 -19.48
CA ASN A 13 -28.12 4.97 -18.15
C ASN A 13 -27.34 3.66 -18.14
N LYS A 14 -27.76 2.64 -18.89
CA LYS A 14 -27.08 1.33 -18.94
C LYS A 14 -25.70 1.44 -19.59
N GLU A 15 -25.59 2.23 -20.66
CA GLU A 15 -24.33 2.46 -21.35
C GLU A 15 -23.39 3.31 -20.50
N LEU A 16 -23.92 4.34 -19.83
CA LEU A 16 -23.17 5.16 -18.88
C LEU A 16 -22.59 4.34 -17.72
N VAL A 17 -23.36 3.43 -17.13
CA VAL A 17 -22.86 2.52 -16.08
C VAL A 17 -21.73 1.64 -16.61
N SER A 18 -21.92 1.03 -17.78
CA SER A 18 -20.90 0.16 -18.38
C SER A 18 -19.61 0.91 -18.67
N CYS A 19 -19.73 2.11 -19.24
CA CYS A 19 -18.60 2.98 -19.55
C CYS A 19 -17.87 3.46 -18.30
N LEU A 20 -18.61 3.95 -17.28
CA LEU A 20 -18.05 4.35 -16.00
C LEU A 20 -17.28 3.18 -15.37
N ASN A 21 -17.89 2.01 -15.27
CA ASN A 21 -17.25 0.84 -14.69
C ASN A 21 -15.97 0.45 -15.45
N LYS A 22 -16.00 0.49 -16.78
CA LYS A 22 -14.84 0.16 -17.61
C LYS A 22 -13.70 1.16 -17.38
N ASN A 23 -13.97 2.45 -17.54
CA ASN A 23 -12.94 3.48 -17.51
C ASN A 23 -12.38 3.69 -16.10
N LEU A 24 -13.25 3.72 -15.08
CA LEU A 24 -12.82 3.80 -13.70
C LEU A 24 -12.01 2.57 -13.28
N ASN A 25 -12.43 1.36 -13.67
CA ASN A 25 -11.65 0.17 -13.37
C ASN A 25 -10.29 0.22 -14.06
N GLN A 26 -10.19 0.67 -15.31
CA GLN A 26 -8.90 0.83 -15.98
C GLN A 26 -7.97 1.82 -15.25
N ASP A 27 -8.50 2.97 -14.82
CA ASP A 27 -7.75 3.97 -14.06
C ASP A 27 -7.28 3.42 -12.71
N VAL A 28 -8.17 2.74 -11.98
CA VAL A 28 -7.88 2.12 -10.68
C VAL A 28 -6.87 0.98 -10.83
N GLN A 29 -7.01 0.12 -11.85
CA GLN A 29 -6.07 -0.97 -12.11
C GLN A 29 -4.66 -0.45 -12.42
N THR A 30 -4.55 0.71 -13.09
CA THR A 30 -3.25 1.37 -13.28
C THR A 30 -2.62 1.77 -11.95
N GLN A 31 -3.41 2.17 -10.95
CA GLN A 31 -2.91 2.44 -9.59
C GLN A 31 -2.63 1.13 -8.81
N ILE A 32 -3.38 0.06 -9.08
CA ILE A 32 -3.13 -1.25 -8.47
C ILE A 32 -1.88 -1.91 -9.04
N ALA A 33 -1.42 -1.56 -10.24
CA ALA A 33 -0.14 -2.05 -10.76
C ALA A 33 1.02 -1.77 -9.78
N PHE A 34 0.98 -0.66 -9.04
CA PHE A 34 1.93 -0.36 -7.96
C PHE A 34 1.84 -1.34 -6.77
N PHE A 35 0.65 -1.86 -6.50
CA PHE A 35 0.48 -2.90 -5.48
C PHE A 35 1.28 -4.14 -5.81
N SER A 36 1.58 -4.43 -7.08
CA SER A 36 2.35 -5.64 -7.43
C SER A 36 3.70 -5.69 -6.70
N ASN A 37 4.36 -4.56 -6.50
CA ASN A 37 5.60 -4.46 -5.73
C ASN A 37 5.41 -4.80 -4.24
N ILE A 38 4.32 -4.31 -3.63
CA ILE A 38 3.99 -4.56 -2.22
C ILE A 38 3.49 -5.99 -2.03
N ALA A 39 2.61 -6.44 -2.93
CA ALA A 39 2.04 -7.78 -2.97
C ALA A 39 3.14 -8.81 -3.14
N ASP A 40 4.08 -8.56 -4.05
CA ASP A 40 5.28 -9.36 -4.18
C ASP A 40 6.01 -9.36 -2.84
N TYR A 41 6.42 -8.22 -2.26
CA TYR A 41 7.09 -8.14 -0.94
C TYR A 41 6.33 -8.83 0.23
N LEU A 42 5.01 -8.96 0.15
CA LEU A 42 4.19 -9.59 1.19
C LEU A 42 3.70 -11.00 0.86
N HIS A 43 4.07 -11.57 -0.30
CA HIS A 43 3.57 -12.87 -0.76
C HIS A 43 2.05 -12.92 -0.90
N ILE A 44 1.47 -11.82 -1.38
CA ILE A 44 0.05 -11.74 -1.65
C ILE A 44 -0.15 -12.19 -3.10
N GLU A 45 -0.48 -13.48 -3.29
CA GLU A 45 -0.67 -14.04 -4.65
C GLU A 45 -2.02 -13.64 -5.25
N THR A 46 -3.08 -13.70 -4.45
CA THR A 46 -4.43 -13.37 -4.87
C THR A 46 -5.13 -12.69 -3.72
N VAL A 47 -5.75 -11.57 -4.03
CA VAL A 47 -6.50 -10.80 -3.04
C VAL A 47 -7.64 -10.08 -3.71
N GLN A 48 -8.72 -9.92 -2.95
CA GLN A 48 -9.92 -9.23 -3.39
C GLN A 48 -10.37 -8.22 -2.34
N SER A 49 -10.99 -7.16 -2.82
CA SER A 49 -11.62 -6.14 -1.99
C SER A 49 -12.79 -5.54 -2.76
N LYS A 50 -13.80 -5.08 -2.04
CA LYS A 50 -14.88 -4.28 -2.60
C LYS A 50 -14.69 -2.84 -2.15
N LEU A 51 -14.37 -1.96 -3.10
CA LEU A 51 -14.19 -0.53 -2.87
C LEU A 51 -15.53 0.20 -2.99
N GLY A 52 -16.05 0.71 -1.88
CA GLY A 52 -17.23 1.56 -1.84
C GLY A 52 -16.83 3.05 -1.85
N PHE A 53 -17.59 3.88 -2.55
CA PHE A 53 -17.34 5.32 -2.61
C PHE A 53 -18.59 6.08 -3.05
N THR A 54 -18.60 7.40 -2.80
CA THR A 54 -19.61 8.33 -3.30
C THR A 54 -18.98 9.24 -4.35
N ILE A 55 -19.61 9.38 -5.52
CA ILE A 55 -19.36 10.51 -6.42
C ILE A 55 -20.31 11.63 -5.99
N THR A 56 -19.77 12.75 -5.52
CA THR A 56 -20.58 13.86 -5.01
C THR A 56 -21.23 14.66 -6.14
N LYS A 57 -22.21 15.49 -5.79
CA LYS A 57 -22.82 16.48 -6.69
C LYS A 57 -21.82 17.49 -7.28
N GLU A 58 -20.62 17.62 -6.70
CA GLU A 58 -19.50 18.42 -7.24
C GLU A 58 -18.56 17.65 -8.18
N GLY A 59 -18.79 16.35 -8.37
CA GLY A 59 -17.99 15.50 -9.25
C GLY A 59 -16.70 14.95 -8.64
N ASN A 60 -16.64 14.85 -7.30
CA ASN A 60 -15.47 14.37 -6.55
C ASN A 60 -15.75 13.00 -5.90
N PHE A 61 -14.69 12.25 -5.60
CA PHE A 61 -14.79 11.04 -4.78
C PHE A 61 -14.85 11.38 -3.28
N SER A 62 -15.70 10.69 -2.53
CA SER A 62 -15.82 10.81 -1.07
C SER A 62 -16.34 9.52 -0.43
N ASN A 63 -16.44 9.46 0.90
CA ASN A 63 -16.96 8.32 1.68
C ASN A 63 -16.34 6.98 1.28
N LEU A 64 -15.02 6.95 1.13
CA LEU A 64 -14.29 5.76 0.70
C LEU A 64 -14.36 4.67 1.77
N THR A 65 -14.74 3.47 1.37
CA THR A 65 -14.77 2.28 2.23
C THR A 65 -14.24 1.08 1.48
N THR A 66 -13.75 0.08 2.22
CA THR A 66 -13.30 -1.19 1.63
C THR A 66 -13.80 -2.35 2.45
N ASP A 67 -14.17 -3.41 1.75
CA ASP A 67 -14.56 -4.68 2.33
C ASP A 67 -13.72 -5.79 1.69
N GLY A 68 -12.62 -6.13 2.37
CA GLY A 68 -11.66 -7.13 1.93
C GLY A 68 -10.82 -7.62 3.12
N ALA A 69 -10.38 -8.88 3.08
CA ALA A 69 -9.65 -9.48 4.19
C ALA A 69 -8.22 -8.93 4.36
N ASN A 70 -7.62 -8.42 3.28
CA ASN A 70 -6.25 -7.93 3.30
C ASN A 70 -6.24 -6.39 3.45
N PRO A 71 -5.78 -5.86 4.59
CA PRO A 71 -5.77 -4.43 4.87
C PRO A 71 -4.76 -3.64 4.04
N ILE A 72 -3.70 -4.29 3.53
CA ILE A 72 -2.75 -3.64 2.62
C ILE A 72 -3.42 -3.40 1.27
N PHE A 73 -4.09 -4.42 0.73
CA PHE A 73 -4.84 -4.28 -0.52
C PHE A 73 -6.00 -3.29 -0.38
N ASN A 74 -6.70 -3.31 0.75
CA ASN A 74 -7.71 -2.29 1.07
C ASN A 74 -7.11 -0.87 1.07
N SER A 75 -5.90 -0.69 1.65
CA SER A 75 -5.19 0.61 1.59
C SER A 75 -4.96 1.05 0.15
N VAL A 76 -4.48 0.14 -0.71
CA VAL A 76 -4.20 0.48 -2.11
C VAL A 76 -5.49 0.78 -2.89
N ALA A 77 -6.56 0.02 -2.65
CA ALA A 77 -7.86 0.29 -3.22
C ALA A 77 -8.34 1.71 -2.87
N MET A 78 -8.29 2.11 -1.60
CA MET A 78 -8.67 3.47 -1.20
C MET A 78 -7.74 4.53 -1.80
N SER A 79 -6.43 4.34 -1.70
CA SER A 79 -5.43 5.26 -2.23
C SER A 79 -5.55 5.45 -3.73
N SER A 80 -6.00 4.44 -4.49
CA SER A 80 -6.20 4.56 -5.93
C SER A 80 -7.17 5.69 -6.31
N LEU A 81 -8.27 5.84 -5.57
CA LEU A 81 -9.24 6.91 -5.80
C LEU A 81 -8.73 8.26 -5.30
N VAL A 82 -7.97 8.29 -4.21
CA VAL A 82 -7.32 9.52 -3.73
C VAL A 82 -6.29 10.03 -4.75
N LEU A 83 -5.45 9.15 -5.29
CA LEU A 83 -4.46 9.49 -6.32
C LEU A 83 -5.13 9.95 -7.61
N LEU A 84 -6.22 9.29 -8.00
CA LEU A 84 -7.04 9.68 -9.15
C LEU A 84 -7.69 11.05 -8.95
N GLN A 85 -8.28 11.32 -7.78
CA GLN A 85 -8.84 12.63 -7.42
C GLN A 85 -7.77 13.72 -7.51
N ASN A 86 -6.59 13.50 -6.93
CA ASN A 86 -5.47 14.45 -7.00
C ASN A 86 -5.02 14.70 -8.45
N LYS A 87 -5.04 13.66 -9.31
CA LYS A 87 -4.74 13.81 -10.74
C LYS A 87 -5.80 14.64 -11.45
N MET A 88 -7.08 14.40 -11.17
CA MET A 88 -8.20 15.18 -11.71
C MET A 88 -8.11 16.64 -11.30
N GLU A 89 -7.83 16.93 -10.02
CA GLU A 89 -7.70 18.29 -9.50
C GLU A 89 -6.57 19.06 -10.18
N ARG A 90 -5.39 18.44 -10.32
CA ARG A 90 -4.26 19.03 -11.05
C ARG A 90 -4.60 19.33 -12.51
N ALA A 91 -5.37 18.45 -13.13
CA ALA A 91 -5.83 18.60 -14.51
C ALA A 91 -7.06 19.52 -14.65
N LYS A 92 -7.62 20.02 -13.54
CA LYS A 92 -8.88 20.78 -13.49
C LYS A 92 -10.06 20.03 -14.14
N LEU A 93 -10.06 18.71 -14.01
CA LEU A 93 -11.11 17.81 -14.48
C LEU A 93 -12.10 17.49 -13.36
N LYS A 94 -13.37 17.27 -13.73
CA LYS A 94 -14.43 16.85 -12.81
C LYS A 94 -15.36 15.86 -13.50
N ILE A 95 -15.85 14.89 -12.73
CA ILE A 95 -16.89 13.96 -13.18
C ILE A 95 -18.20 14.75 -13.29
N GLU A 96 -18.98 14.56 -14.36
CA GLU A 96 -20.32 15.16 -14.38
C GLU A 96 -21.19 14.45 -13.35
N PRO A 97 -21.79 15.17 -12.38
CA PRO A 97 -22.61 14.54 -11.35
C PRO A 97 -23.86 13.90 -11.97
N ALA A 98 -24.38 12.86 -11.31
CA ALA A 98 -25.71 12.39 -11.65
C ALA A 98 -26.75 13.47 -11.34
N LYS A 99 -27.86 13.43 -12.07
CA LYS A 99 -29.00 14.33 -11.85
C LYS A 99 -30.23 13.53 -11.42
N ASP A 100 -31.02 14.10 -10.51
CA ASP A 100 -32.32 13.58 -10.10
C ASP A 100 -33.39 13.81 -11.19
N GLU A 101 -34.63 13.39 -10.92
CA GLU A 101 -35.76 13.58 -11.84
C GLU A 101 -36.09 15.06 -12.11
N GLN A 102 -35.63 15.97 -11.25
CA GLN A 102 -35.78 17.42 -11.38
C GLN A 102 -34.52 18.09 -11.98
N ASN A 103 -33.61 17.29 -12.55
CA ASN A 103 -32.37 17.73 -13.18
C ASN A 103 -31.38 18.42 -12.22
N LYS A 104 -31.46 18.14 -10.91
CA LYS A 104 -30.53 18.65 -9.91
C LYS A 104 -29.42 17.64 -9.64
N ALA A 105 -28.19 18.14 -9.49
CA ALA A 105 -27.03 17.31 -9.17
C ALA A 105 -27.21 16.59 -7.82
N MET A 106 -26.86 15.31 -7.78
CA MET A 106 -27.01 14.44 -6.60
C MET A 106 -25.78 13.56 -6.38
N ASP A 107 -25.61 13.15 -5.12
CA ASP A 107 -24.58 12.19 -4.73
C ASP A 107 -24.97 10.77 -5.15
N VAL A 108 -24.01 9.98 -5.61
CA VAL A 108 -24.23 8.59 -6.01
C VAL A 108 -23.24 7.66 -5.32
N ASN A 109 -23.77 6.71 -4.57
CA ASN A 109 -22.99 5.65 -3.94
C ASN A 109 -22.75 4.53 -4.95
N LEU A 110 -21.48 4.17 -5.14
CA LEU A 110 -21.02 3.15 -6.07
C LEU A 110 -20.12 2.16 -5.33
N ASN A 111 -19.97 0.98 -5.94
CA ASN A 111 -19.04 -0.03 -5.47
C ASN A 111 -18.29 -0.60 -6.67
N LEU A 112 -16.98 -0.83 -6.49
CA LEU A 112 -16.11 -1.44 -7.48
C LEU A 112 -15.48 -2.70 -6.88
N PRO A 113 -15.79 -3.91 -7.39
CA PRO A 113 -15.06 -5.10 -7.01
C PRO A 113 -13.65 -5.05 -7.62
N LEU A 114 -12.66 -5.24 -6.78
CA LEU A 114 -11.25 -5.25 -7.14
C LEU A 114 -10.65 -6.61 -6.84
N ARG A 115 -9.81 -7.08 -7.76
CA ARG A 115 -9.03 -8.30 -7.61
C ARG A 115 -7.63 -8.04 -8.11
N TYR A 116 -6.65 -8.51 -7.36
CA TYR A 116 -5.26 -8.61 -7.78
C TYR A 116 -4.90 -10.09 -7.89
N GLU A 117 -4.16 -10.42 -8.93
CA GLU A 117 -3.48 -11.70 -9.10
C GLU A 117 -2.04 -11.45 -9.50
N ALA A 118 -1.10 -12.07 -8.77
CA ALA A 118 0.30 -12.05 -9.12
C ALA A 118 0.52 -12.73 -10.49
N ALA A 119 1.42 -12.16 -11.29
CA ALA A 119 1.78 -12.71 -12.60
C ALA A 119 2.48 -14.07 -12.46
N GLU A 120 3.25 -14.26 -11.40
CA GLU A 120 3.90 -15.51 -11.04
C GLU A 120 3.33 -16.00 -9.69
N LYS A 121 2.90 -17.27 -9.64
CA LYS A 121 2.42 -17.95 -8.43
C LYS A 121 3.54 -18.87 -7.94
N ASP A 122 4.57 -18.30 -7.35
CA ASP A 122 5.76 -19.05 -6.91
C ASP A 122 5.51 -19.62 -5.50
N ASN A 123 5.08 -20.89 -5.45
CA ASN A 123 4.65 -21.61 -4.24
C ASN A 123 5.80 -22.29 -3.46
N ASP A 124 7.06 -22.09 -3.85
CA ASP A 124 8.21 -22.84 -3.31
C ASP A 124 8.90 -22.18 -2.11
N PHE A 125 8.20 -21.36 -1.33
CA PHE A 125 8.74 -20.84 -0.07
C PHE A 125 8.23 -21.69 1.10
N GLU A 126 9.10 -22.59 1.60
CA GLU A 126 8.86 -23.40 2.79
C GLU A 126 8.26 -22.57 3.92
N ASN A 127 7.10 -23.01 4.41
CA ASN A 127 6.49 -22.71 5.71
C ASN A 127 7.00 -21.43 6.38
N PHE A 128 6.35 -20.31 6.08
CA PHE A 128 6.47 -19.11 6.92
C PHE A 128 6.31 -19.52 8.39
N PRO A 129 7.28 -19.22 9.27
CA PRO A 129 7.04 -19.38 10.69
C PRO A 129 5.80 -18.53 11.03
N SER A 130 4.93 -19.07 11.86
CA SER A 130 3.62 -18.51 12.27
C SER A 130 3.70 -17.19 13.06
N SER A 131 4.85 -16.53 13.01
CA SER A 131 5.30 -15.43 13.82
C SER A 131 5.32 -14.15 12.96
N ASN A 132 5.14 -12.99 13.57
CA ASN A 132 4.82 -11.77 12.83
C ASN A 132 6.00 -11.34 11.93
N ARG A 133 5.71 -10.73 10.77
CA ARG A 133 6.74 -10.15 9.90
C ARG A 133 6.82 -8.64 10.11
N VAL A 134 8.01 -8.11 10.30
CA VAL A 134 8.26 -6.66 10.36
C VAL A 134 8.15 -6.09 8.94
N LEU A 135 7.24 -5.15 8.75
CA LEU A 135 7.06 -4.39 7.51
C LEU A 135 8.08 -3.26 7.43
N PHE A 136 8.14 -2.46 8.48
CA PHE A 136 9.05 -1.33 8.60
C PHE A 136 9.27 -0.97 10.07
N THR A 137 10.40 -0.33 10.30
CA THR A 137 10.81 0.20 11.59
C THR A 137 10.89 1.72 11.50
N LEU A 138 10.16 2.40 12.37
CA LEU A 138 10.14 3.85 12.46
C LEU A 138 11.00 4.28 13.65
N LYS A 139 11.83 5.30 13.45
CA LYS A 139 12.57 5.94 14.55
C LYS A 139 11.87 7.22 14.93
N THR A 140 11.56 7.34 16.21
CA THR A 140 11.10 8.58 16.84
C THR A 140 12.18 9.07 17.79
N ASP A 141 11.99 10.26 18.38
CA ASP A 141 12.90 10.80 19.38
C ASP A 141 12.92 9.95 20.67
N GLU A 142 11.82 9.27 20.99
CA GLU A 142 11.62 8.54 22.25
C GLU A 142 11.87 7.03 22.11
N GLU A 143 11.50 6.45 20.97
CA GLU A 143 11.49 5.02 20.78
C GLU A 143 11.65 4.59 19.32
N THR A 144 11.90 3.29 19.14
CA THR A 144 11.81 2.62 17.85
C THR A 144 10.48 1.89 17.77
N ILE A 145 9.69 2.13 16.72
CA ILE A 145 8.39 1.48 16.51
C ILE A 145 8.52 0.45 15.39
N GLU A 146 8.24 -0.81 15.67
CA GLU A 146 8.12 -1.85 14.65
C GLU A 146 6.66 -1.98 14.22
N VAL A 147 6.42 -1.85 12.92
CA VAL A 147 5.15 -2.19 12.31
C VAL A 147 5.23 -3.60 11.79
N ARG A 148 4.33 -4.45 12.27
CA ARG A 148 4.32 -5.89 12.00
C ARG A 148 3.00 -6.30 11.35
N ILE A 149 3.07 -7.28 10.48
CA ILE A 149 1.91 -7.94 9.87
C ILE A 149 1.88 -9.42 10.29
N ASP A 150 0.71 -9.91 10.67
CA ASP A 150 0.50 -11.33 10.92
C ASP A 150 -0.05 -12.07 9.69
N LYS A 151 -0.18 -13.39 9.77
CA LYS A 151 -0.68 -14.26 8.70
C LYS A 151 -2.12 -13.94 8.27
N ASP A 152 -2.90 -13.37 9.18
CA ASP A 152 -4.28 -12.94 8.94
C ASP A 152 -4.30 -11.46 8.48
N TYR A 153 -3.12 -10.95 8.13
CA TYR A 153 -2.81 -9.62 7.67
C TYR A 153 -3.09 -8.49 8.67
N ASN A 154 -3.30 -8.76 9.96
CA ASN A 154 -3.51 -7.70 10.93
C ASN A 154 -2.23 -6.87 11.10
N ILE A 155 -2.37 -5.55 10.98
CA ILE A 155 -1.27 -4.61 11.18
C ILE A 155 -1.21 -4.25 12.66
N LYS A 156 -0.12 -4.60 13.32
CA LYS A 156 0.14 -4.33 14.74
C LYS A 156 1.42 -3.54 14.90
N THR A 157 1.45 -2.68 15.90
CA THR A 157 2.62 -1.83 16.15
C THR A 157 3.15 -2.07 17.55
N TYR A 158 4.48 -2.07 17.66
CA TYR A 158 5.19 -2.37 18.89
C TYR A 158 6.27 -1.32 19.12
N GLY A 159 6.23 -0.67 20.27
CA GLY A 159 7.24 0.26 20.73
C GLY A 159 8.40 -0.49 21.37
N LYS A 160 9.62 0.00 21.15
CA LYS A 160 10.84 -0.58 21.71
C LYS A 160 11.73 0.50 22.30
N THR A 161 11.98 0.37 23.60
CA THR A 161 12.90 1.22 24.37
C THR A 161 13.92 0.31 25.05
N GLY A 162 15.16 0.32 24.56
CA GLY A 162 16.20 -0.62 24.99
C GLY A 162 15.78 -2.08 24.75
N ASN A 163 15.70 -2.86 25.82
CA ASN A 163 15.29 -4.28 25.77
C ASN A 163 13.79 -4.50 26.03
N ARG A 164 13.02 -3.43 26.31
CA ARG A 164 11.59 -3.54 26.57
C ARG A 164 10.81 -3.35 25.27
N GLU A 165 9.91 -4.28 24.99
CA GLU A 165 8.91 -4.19 23.93
C GLU A 165 7.52 -4.04 24.55
N TYR A 166 6.66 -3.23 23.92
CA TYR A 166 5.26 -3.09 24.31
C TYR A 166 4.37 -2.84 23.10
N TYR A 167 3.12 -3.31 23.19
CA TYR A 167 2.13 -3.17 22.14
C TYR A 167 1.54 -1.75 22.15
N LEU A 168 1.57 -1.09 20.99
CA LEU A 168 1.07 0.28 20.80
C LEU A 168 -0.34 0.31 20.22
N GLY A 169 -0.73 -0.72 19.46
CA GLY A 169 -2.05 -0.79 18.86
C GLY A 169 -2.09 -1.56 17.56
N ARG A 170 -3.29 -1.60 16.97
CA ARG A 170 -3.55 -2.19 15.66
C ARG A 170 -4.20 -1.16 14.74
N PHE A 171 -3.96 -1.33 13.45
CA PHE A 171 -4.56 -0.52 12.40
C PHE A 171 -5.31 -1.40 11.43
N SER A 172 -6.40 -0.88 10.90
CA SER A 172 -7.24 -1.56 9.93
C SER A 172 -6.63 -1.54 8.54
N ASN A 173 -5.71 -0.60 8.25
CA ASN A 173 -4.99 -0.45 7.00
C ASN A 173 -3.81 0.55 7.15
N LEU A 174 -2.91 0.63 6.17
CA LEU A 174 -1.76 1.54 6.21
C LEU A 174 -2.15 3.01 6.04
N PHE A 175 -3.30 3.29 5.40
CA PHE A 175 -3.79 4.65 5.21
C PHE A 175 -4.24 5.28 6.53
N GLU A 176 -4.97 4.52 7.35
CA GLU A 176 -5.34 4.89 8.72
C GLU A 176 -4.08 5.17 9.54
N MET A 177 -3.09 4.28 9.47
CA MET A 177 -1.81 4.47 10.14
C MET A 177 -1.12 5.76 9.66
N ALA A 178 -1.05 6.00 8.36
CA ALA A 178 -0.42 7.18 7.77
C ALA A 178 -1.15 8.50 8.07
N SER A 179 -2.32 8.46 8.72
CA SER A 179 -3.07 9.64 9.13
C SER A 179 -2.81 10.07 10.59
N VAL A 180 -2.02 9.30 11.34
CA VAL A 180 -1.78 9.51 12.77
C VAL A 180 -0.28 9.66 13.04
N ASP A 181 0.11 10.64 13.84
CA ASP A 181 1.49 10.75 14.31
C ASP A 181 1.80 9.68 15.38
N PRO A 182 3.04 9.15 15.42
CA PRO A 182 4.21 9.58 14.65
C PRO A 182 4.35 8.93 13.26
N TYR A 183 3.43 8.04 12.87
CA TYR A 183 3.54 7.26 11.63
C TYR A 183 3.44 8.12 10.37
N ALA A 184 2.54 9.12 10.36
CA ALA A 184 2.37 10.07 9.26
C ALA A 184 3.70 10.75 8.91
N THR A 185 4.35 11.36 9.91
CA THR A 185 5.66 12.00 9.77
C THR A 185 6.73 11.03 9.24
N ALA A 186 6.76 9.80 9.76
CA ALA A 186 7.77 8.82 9.35
C ALA A 186 7.58 8.32 7.91
N PHE A 187 6.33 8.13 7.47
CA PHE A 187 6.06 7.82 6.07
C PHE A 187 6.45 8.98 5.16
N GLU A 188 6.11 10.22 5.51
CA GLU A 188 6.51 11.38 4.70
C GLU A 188 8.04 11.46 4.51
N ALA A 189 8.81 11.18 5.56
CA ALA A 189 10.26 11.10 5.47
C ALA A 189 10.73 9.98 4.53
N ALA A 190 10.11 8.79 4.60
CA ALA A 190 10.42 7.66 3.73
C ALA A 190 10.03 7.92 2.25
N PHE A 191 8.91 8.60 2.00
CA PHE A 191 8.51 9.08 0.68
C PHE A 191 9.57 10.02 0.09
N LYS A 192 10.10 10.95 0.88
CA LYS A 192 11.11 11.92 0.43
C LYS A 192 12.49 11.29 0.19
N SER A 193 12.88 10.34 1.04
CA SER A 193 14.19 9.68 0.91
C SER A 193 14.20 8.56 -0.12
N GLY A 194 13.02 8.01 -0.46
CA GLY A 194 12.89 6.79 -1.26
C GLY A 194 13.34 5.52 -0.52
N VAL A 195 13.60 5.60 0.79
CA VAL A 195 14.14 4.50 1.59
C VAL A 195 13.36 4.35 2.89
N ILE A 196 12.95 3.12 3.20
CA ILE A 196 12.36 2.76 4.50
C ILE A 196 13.16 1.63 5.16
N ASP A 197 13.46 1.81 6.45
CA ASP A 197 14.13 0.76 7.25
C ASP A 197 13.12 -0.36 7.55
N ILE A 198 13.48 -1.63 7.28
CA ILE A 198 12.67 -2.79 7.69
C ILE A 198 12.98 -3.12 9.14
N THR A 199 14.24 -3.44 9.42
CA THR A 199 14.69 -3.92 10.71
C THR A 199 16.21 -3.93 10.82
N LYS A 200 16.74 -4.13 12.02
CA LYS A 200 18.15 -4.33 12.31
C LYS A 200 18.37 -5.61 13.11
N GLY A 201 19.50 -6.27 12.92
CA GLY A 201 19.82 -7.50 13.66
C GLY A 201 21.25 -7.97 13.43
N LYS A 202 21.66 -8.94 14.24
CA LYS A 202 23.01 -9.52 14.15
C LYS A 202 23.00 -10.87 13.45
N ILE A 203 23.98 -11.09 12.59
CA ILE A 203 24.30 -12.39 11.98
C ILE A 203 25.81 -12.57 12.11
N GLU A 204 26.27 -13.69 12.66
CA GLU A 204 27.71 -13.99 12.82
C GLU A 204 28.48 -12.83 13.50
N GLU A 205 27.90 -12.30 14.59
CA GLU A 205 28.41 -11.15 15.38
C GLU A 205 28.47 -9.79 14.66
N LYS A 206 28.07 -9.72 13.38
CA LYS A 206 27.99 -8.46 12.63
C LYS A 206 26.59 -7.90 12.64
N GLU A 207 26.46 -6.59 12.84
CA GLU A 207 25.17 -5.91 12.77
C GLU A 207 24.82 -5.54 11.32
N TYR A 208 23.59 -5.83 10.95
CA TYR A 208 23.02 -5.57 9.64
C TYR A 208 21.72 -4.79 9.80
N LYS A 209 21.45 -3.92 8.85
CA LYS A 209 20.16 -3.24 8.72
C LYS A 209 19.58 -3.55 7.35
N LEU A 210 18.31 -3.92 7.34
CA LEU A 210 17.55 -4.21 6.14
C LEU A 210 16.71 -2.99 5.79
N GLN A 211 16.72 -2.60 4.53
CA GLN A 211 15.97 -1.45 4.02
C GLN A 211 15.27 -1.83 2.72
N ILE A 212 14.19 -1.13 2.41
CA ILE A 212 13.55 -1.17 1.08
C ILE A 212 13.78 0.17 0.40
N LYS A 213 14.30 0.14 -0.82
CA LYS A 213 14.36 1.31 -1.71
C LYS A 213 13.15 1.32 -2.64
N HIS A 214 12.70 2.52 -2.99
CA HIS A 214 11.64 2.77 -3.97
C HIS A 214 10.26 2.19 -3.57
N PHE A 215 10.08 1.79 -2.31
CA PHE A 215 8.84 1.17 -1.82
C PHE A 215 7.61 2.06 -2.06
N PHE A 216 7.81 3.37 -1.94
CA PHE A 216 6.78 4.39 -2.09
C PHE A 216 6.82 5.10 -3.45
N GLU A 217 7.65 4.61 -4.38
CA GLU A 217 7.80 5.23 -5.68
C GLU A 217 6.60 4.90 -6.56
N ASN A 218 5.91 5.94 -7.03
CA ASN A 218 4.70 5.82 -7.84
C ASN A 218 5.04 5.71 -9.33
N ASP A 219 6.04 4.89 -9.68
CA ASP A 219 6.40 4.51 -11.06
C ASP A 219 6.48 2.97 -11.19
N PRO A 220 5.63 2.32 -12.01
CA PRO A 220 5.59 0.86 -12.09
C PRO A 220 6.79 0.28 -12.86
N SER A 221 7.59 1.15 -13.51
CA SER A 221 8.87 0.77 -14.11
C SER A 221 10.03 0.79 -13.10
N VAL A 222 9.84 1.40 -11.93
CA VAL A 222 10.85 1.43 -10.88
C VAL A 222 10.75 0.16 -10.04
N GLN A 223 11.87 -0.55 -9.96
CA GLN A 223 11.98 -1.78 -9.20
C GLN A 223 12.11 -1.48 -7.71
N VAL A 224 11.29 -2.13 -6.88
CA VAL A 224 11.47 -2.12 -5.43
C VAL A 224 12.60 -3.06 -5.06
N LEU A 225 13.58 -2.55 -4.31
CA LEU A 225 14.83 -3.27 -4.01
C LEU A 225 14.95 -3.48 -2.50
N ILE A 226 15.42 -4.66 -2.11
CA ILE A 226 15.75 -4.94 -0.70
C ILE A 226 17.27 -4.82 -0.55
N THR A 227 17.72 -3.86 0.26
CA THR A 227 19.14 -3.65 0.52
C THR A 227 19.51 -4.07 1.93
N VAL A 228 20.64 -4.75 2.02
CA VAL A 228 21.34 -5.04 3.26
C VAL A 228 22.45 -4.02 3.40
N VAL A 229 22.42 -3.24 4.47
CA VAL A 229 23.54 -2.39 4.86
C VAL A 229 24.23 -3.00 6.08
N ARG A 230 25.55 -2.87 6.13
CA ARG A 230 26.40 -3.39 7.20
C ARG A 230 27.13 -2.22 7.85
N GLU A 231 27.33 -2.30 9.16
CA GLU A 231 28.23 -1.39 9.86
C GLU A 231 29.69 -1.78 9.60
N GLU A 232 30.47 -0.84 9.09
CA GLU A 232 31.91 -0.96 8.88
C GLU A 232 32.59 0.28 9.47
N ASN A 233 33.42 0.09 10.50
CA ASN A 233 34.19 1.18 11.12
C ASN A 233 33.34 2.39 11.56
N GLY A 234 32.13 2.16 12.06
CA GLY A 234 31.21 3.20 12.51
C GLY A 234 30.43 3.90 11.39
N THR A 235 30.57 3.45 10.13
CA THR A 235 29.71 3.90 9.02
C THR A 235 28.87 2.75 8.48
N TRP A 236 27.66 3.07 8.01
CA TRP A 236 26.79 2.10 7.36
C TRP A 236 27.02 2.16 5.85
N ALA A 237 27.40 1.03 5.27
CA ALA A 237 27.60 0.89 3.83
C ALA A 237 26.68 -0.20 3.27
N GLU A 238 26.26 -0.03 2.02
CA GLU A 238 25.56 -1.08 1.30
C GLU A 238 26.45 -2.31 1.19
N TYR A 239 25.95 -3.43 1.70
CA TYR A 239 26.64 -4.71 1.69
C TYR A 239 26.14 -5.60 0.55
N TYR A 240 24.83 -5.59 0.31
CA TYR A 240 24.21 -6.37 -0.75
C TYR A 240 22.85 -5.79 -1.14
N GLU A 241 22.49 -5.93 -2.41
CA GLU A 241 21.20 -5.55 -2.96
C GLU A 241 20.55 -6.76 -3.63
N TYR A 242 19.34 -7.10 -3.19
CA TYR A 242 18.53 -8.15 -3.77
C TYR A 242 17.65 -7.56 -4.87
N LYS A 243 17.78 -8.11 -6.08
CA LYS A 243 16.96 -7.71 -7.23
C LYS A 243 15.61 -8.37 -7.19
N THR A 244 15.55 -9.60 -6.68
CA THR A 244 14.29 -10.32 -6.53
C THR A 244 14.04 -10.65 -5.07
N LYS A 245 12.76 -10.73 -4.74
CA LYS A 245 12.35 -11.20 -3.42
C LYS A 245 12.72 -12.66 -3.18
N LYS A 246 12.70 -13.48 -4.22
CA LYS A 246 13.13 -14.89 -4.16
C LYS A 246 14.53 -15.03 -3.63
N GLU A 247 15.46 -14.24 -4.18
CA GLU A 247 16.84 -14.18 -3.69
C GLU A 247 16.91 -13.72 -2.23
N PHE A 248 16.15 -12.69 -1.85
CA PHE A 248 16.15 -12.19 -0.47
C PHE A 248 15.63 -13.25 0.51
N ASN A 249 14.51 -13.89 0.21
CA ASN A 249 13.88 -14.85 1.11
C ASN A 249 14.70 -16.12 1.30
N GLN A 250 15.48 -16.52 0.30
CA GLN A 250 16.43 -17.63 0.38
C GLN A 250 17.74 -17.23 1.07
N SER A 251 17.92 -15.96 1.38
CA SER A 251 19.14 -15.46 2.01
C SER A 251 19.16 -15.68 3.52
N LYS A 252 20.38 -15.64 4.08
CA LYS A 252 20.58 -15.64 5.53
C LYS A 252 20.00 -14.42 6.26
N PHE A 253 19.59 -13.38 5.54
CA PHE A 253 19.03 -12.15 6.12
C PHE A 253 17.53 -12.17 6.30
N ALA A 254 16.80 -13.00 5.54
CA ALA A 254 15.34 -13.11 5.65
C ALA A 254 14.84 -13.38 7.08
N PRO A 255 15.50 -14.27 7.88
CA PRO A 255 15.13 -14.51 9.27
C PRO A 255 15.05 -13.25 10.15
N LEU A 256 15.82 -12.19 9.85
CA LEU A 256 15.81 -10.95 10.64
C LEU A 256 14.46 -10.22 10.58
N THR A 257 13.66 -10.47 9.54
CA THR A 257 12.35 -9.82 9.35
C THR A 257 11.24 -10.47 10.16
N TYR A 258 11.51 -11.59 10.83
CA TYR A 258 10.51 -12.31 11.63
C TYR A 258 10.67 -12.03 13.13
N ARG A 259 9.55 -12.09 13.84
CA ARG A 259 9.42 -11.89 15.30
C ARG A 259 8.55 -12.97 15.91
#